data_AF-A0A445L783-F1
#
_entry.id   AF-A0A445L783-F1
#
_cell.length_a   1.000
_cell.length_b   1.000
_cell.length_c   1.000
_cell.angle_alpha   90.00
_cell.angle_beta   90.00
_cell.angle_gamma   90.00
#
_symmetry.space_group_name_H-M   'P 1'
#
loop_
_entity.id
_entity.type
_entity.pdbx_description
1 polymer ?
#
loop_
_entity_poly.entity_id
_entity_poly.type
_entity_poly.pdbx_seq_one_letter_code
_entity_poly.pdbx_strand_id
1 'polypeptide(L)'
;MDDQPLQKIAISGPTLASLIQRFSTSPSSLHGLLFGHVTPLPLTLSDDDDDTSSSATLLAIVTGFLTSPSFHDSSGTVLPSSLPTSSPLLGWFSARRRSPLRPSMREFSVTSSLSSLSQFSSQIQNPNSISSESSLFPPCIFLLLASPSSSDHHHSHVHTHEYRAFQFRPASLSFEPRSLDVVNIGPAFRGHYGAFAPNSNLPPLDCGPHDSPMISDGGDETMGKMKQATKDQRELNQCAEGFEVGRLSRMMGSEAKNYTEGLEELYQKMLVKIENLSGLVEKSSAMVIEQENHNRKLKHKILRSAASE
;
A
#
# COMPACT_ATOMS: atom_id res chain seq x y z
N MET A 1 -12.97 -19.48 -10.36
CA MET A 1 -12.51 -18.97 -9.06
C MET A 1 -13.23 -17.67 -8.88
N ASP A 2 -14.15 -17.61 -7.93
CA ASP A 2 -15.02 -16.44 -7.76
C ASP A 2 -14.21 -15.25 -7.26
N ASP A 3 -14.28 -14.14 -8.00
CA ASP A 3 -13.61 -12.90 -7.62
C ASP A 3 -14.22 -12.42 -6.29
N GLN A 4 -13.48 -12.51 -5.18
CA GLN A 4 -13.96 -12.02 -3.89
C GLN A 4 -14.32 -10.53 -3.99
N PRO A 5 -15.53 -10.12 -3.55
CA PRO A 5 -15.98 -8.75 -3.70
C PRO A 5 -15.16 -7.82 -2.80
N LEU A 6 -14.45 -6.89 -3.43
CA LEU A 6 -13.79 -5.81 -2.72
C LEU A 6 -14.86 -4.78 -2.33
N GLN A 7 -15.07 -4.58 -1.03
CA GLN A 7 -16.09 -3.63 -0.58
C GLN A 7 -15.59 -2.19 -0.72
N LYS A 8 -14.34 -1.94 -0.34
CA LYS A 8 -13.77 -0.59 -0.35
C LYS A 8 -12.25 -0.59 -0.49
N ILE A 9 -11.73 0.55 -0.92
CA ILE A 9 -10.30 0.84 -1.03
C ILE A 9 -9.99 1.98 -0.06
N ALA A 10 -8.94 1.85 0.74
CA ALA A 10 -8.46 2.90 1.63
C ALA A 10 -7.10 3.41 1.17
N ILE A 11 -6.88 4.71 1.27
CA ILE A 11 -5.60 5.37 1.02
C ILE A 11 -5.34 6.41 2.10
N SER A 12 -4.10 6.55 2.54
CA SER A 12 -3.75 7.61 3.50
C SER A 12 -3.82 8.99 2.84
N GLY A 13 -4.24 10.01 3.59
CA GLY A 13 -4.21 11.41 3.14
C GLY A 13 -2.85 11.83 2.57
N PRO A 14 -1.72 11.59 3.28
CA PRO A 14 -0.38 11.89 2.76
C PRO A 14 -0.03 11.17 1.45
N THR A 15 -0.38 9.89 1.30
CA THR A 15 -0.13 9.12 0.07
C THR A 15 -0.90 9.70 -1.11
N LEU A 16 -2.18 10.01 -0.92
CA LEU A 16 -3.02 10.61 -1.96
C LEU A 16 -2.54 12.03 -2.32
N ALA A 17 -2.20 12.85 -1.32
CA ALA A 17 -1.67 14.19 -1.54
C ALA A 17 -0.36 14.17 -2.33
N SER A 18 0.56 13.24 -2.00
CA SER A 18 1.81 13.06 -2.73
C SER A 18 1.56 12.64 -4.19
N LEU A 19 0.60 11.75 -4.42
CA LEU A 19 0.21 11.32 -5.77
C LEU A 19 -0.36 12.48 -6.61
N ILE A 20 -1.26 13.27 -6.02
CA ILE A 20 -1.84 14.47 -6.66
C ILE A 20 -0.73 15.48 -6.95
N GLN A 21 0.16 15.75 -5.98
CA GLN A 21 1.28 16.67 -6.17
C GLN A 21 2.17 16.23 -7.34
N ARG A 22 2.53 14.95 -7.42
CA ARG A 22 3.31 14.38 -8.54
C ARG A 22 2.62 14.60 -9.88
N PHE A 23 1.30 14.37 -9.94
CA PHE A 23 0.53 14.61 -11.16
C PHE A 23 0.47 16.09 -11.56
N SER A 24 0.33 16.99 -10.57
CA SER A 24 0.29 18.43 -10.79
C SER A 24 1.62 18.98 -11.29
N THR A 25 2.75 18.51 -10.75
CA THR A 25 4.09 18.97 -11.13
C THR A 25 4.64 18.31 -12.40
N SER A 26 4.09 17.15 -12.80
CA SER A 26 4.51 16.48 -14.04
C SER A 26 4.06 17.25 -15.29
N PRO A 27 4.94 17.42 -16.30
CA PRO A 27 4.58 18.05 -17.57
C PRO A 27 3.67 17.16 -18.44
N SER A 28 3.63 15.85 -18.18
CA SER A 28 2.87 14.87 -18.95
C SER A 28 1.95 14.02 -18.07
N SER A 29 1.10 13.22 -18.71
CA SER A 29 0.40 12.12 -18.04
C SER A 29 1.40 11.22 -17.30
N LEU A 30 0.95 10.65 -16.18
CA LEU A 30 1.72 9.74 -15.35
C LEU A 30 1.02 8.39 -15.23
N HIS A 31 1.80 7.36 -15.01
CA HIS A 31 1.31 6.06 -14.60
C HIS A 31 2.32 5.39 -13.68
N GLY A 32 1.84 4.45 -12.88
CA GLY A 32 2.66 3.79 -11.90
C GLY A 32 1.92 2.71 -11.14
N LEU A 33 2.61 2.07 -10.22
CA LEU A 33 2.14 0.91 -9.46
C LEU A 33 1.63 1.34 -8.08
N LEU A 34 0.67 0.59 -7.55
CA LEU A 34 0.08 0.76 -6.22
C LEU A 34 0.43 -0.43 -5.34
N PHE A 35 0.98 -0.17 -4.16
CA PHE A 35 1.39 -1.17 -3.19
C PHE A 35 0.55 -1.08 -1.93
N GLY A 36 0.41 -2.22 -1.25
CA GLY A 36 -0.39 -2.31 -0.04
C GLY A 36 -0.83 -3.73 0.25
N HIS A 37 -1.82 -3.87 1.12
CA HIS A 37 -2.29 -5.18 1.56
C HIS A 37 -3.81 -5.22 1.60
N VAL A 38 -4.34 -6.44 1.71
CA VAL A 38 -5.77 -6.69 1.75
C VAL A 38 -6.11 -7.38 3.06
N THR A 39 -7.10 -6.83 3.76
CA THR A 39 -7.62 -7.38 5.00
C THR A 39 -9.10 -7.75 4.82
N PRO A 40 -9.55 -8.86 5.40
CA PRO A 40 -10.97 -9.18 5.44
C PRO A 40 -11.66 -8.21 6.42
N LEU A 41 -12.84 -7.72 6.05
CA LEU A 41 -13.71 -7.06 6.99
C LEU A 41 -14.45 -8.09 7.86
N PRO A 42 -14.79 -7.73 9.10
CA PRO A 42 -15.66 -8.54 9.94
C PRO A 42 -16.99 -8.81 9.23
N LEU A 43 -17.50 -10.04 9.36
CA LEU A 43 -18.83 -10.39 8.88
C LEU A 43 -19.88 -9.56 9.64
N THR A 44 -20.80 -8.94 8.91
CA THR A 44 -21.98 -8.34 9.50
C THR A 44 -22.93 -9.46 9.90
N LEU A 45 -23.33 -9.51 11.17
CA LEU A 45 -24.37 -10.42 11.63
C LEU A 45 -25.67 -10.06 10.91
N SER A 46 -26.17 -10.97 10.07
CA SER A 46 -27.50 -10.86 9.46
C SER A 46 -28.48 -11.60 10.36
N ASP A 47 -29.64 -11.01 10.61
CA ASP A 47 -30.73 -11.61 11.41
C ASP A 47 -31.68 -12.45 10.53
N ASP A 48 -31.46 -12.45 9.21
CA ASP A 48 -32.24 -13.25 8.25
C ASP A 48 -31.57 -14.62 8.04
N ASP A 49 -32.31 -15.68 8.35
CA ASP A 49 -31.98 -17.12 8.21
C ASP A 49 -31.79 -17.58 6.73
N ASP A 50 -31.70 -16.66 5.77
CA ASP A 50 -31.47 -17.03 4.36
C ASP A 50 -29.97 -17.26 4.13
N ASP A 51 -29.64 -18.55 4.03
CA ASP A 51 -28.36 -19.23 3.78
C ASP A 51 -27.66 -18.82 2.46
N THR A 52 -27.54 -17.52 2.20
CA THR A 52 -26.79 -16.95 1.07
C THR A 52 -25.42 -16.51 1.55
N SER A 53 -24.50 -17.48 1.63
CA SER A 53 -23.04 -17.31 1.70
C SER A 53 -22.55 -15.98 2.26
N SER A 54 -22.29 -15.90 3.56
CA SER A 54 -21.63 -14.77 4.21
C SER A 54 -20.19 -14.63 3.69
N SER A 55 -20.00 -14.15 2.45
CA SER A 55 -18.69 -13.98 1.85
C SER A 55 -18.00 -12.82 2.54
N ALA A 56 -16.88 -13.08 3.21
CA ALA A 56 -16.05 -12.05 3.81
C ALA A 56 -15.72 -10.98 2.76
N THR A 57 -16.13 -9.74 3.01
CA THR A 57 -15.79 -8.62 2.15
C THR A 57 -14.36 -8.19 2.39
N LEU A 58 -13.68 -7.73 1.34
CA LEU A 58 -12.28 -7.31 1.43
C LEU A 58 -12.14 -5.79 1.51
N LEU A 59 -11.16 -5.34 2.29
CA LEU A 59 -10.66 -3.96 2.32
C LEU A 59 -9.23 -3.97 1.78
N ALA A 60 -8.99 -3.23 0.71
CA ALA A 60 -7.64 -3.01 0.18
C ALA A 60 -7.08 -1.69 0.71
N ILE A 61 -5.89 -1.73 1.31
CA ILE A 61 -5.23 -0.58 1.92
C ILE A 61 -3.98 -0.23 1.12
N VAL A 62 -4.02 0.90 0.41
CA VAL A 62 -2.89 1.45 -0.34
C VAL A 62 -1.91 2.11 0.62
N THR A 63 -0.71 1.56 0.72
CA THR A 63 0.36 2.07 1.60
C THR A 63 1.36 2.94 0.83
N GLY A 64 1.55 2.70 -0.46
CA GLY A 64 2.52 3.43 -1.27
C GLY A 64 2.29 3.30 -2.77
N PHE A 65 3.04 4.09 -3.54
CA PHE A 65 3.01 4.05 -5.00
C PHE A 65 4.41 4.27 -5.58
N LEU A 66 4.60 3.80 -6.81
CA LEU A 66 5.82 4.05 -7.59
C LEU A 66 5.45 4.51 -8.99
N THR A 67 5.87 5.72 -9.37
CA THR A 67 5.75 6.17 -10.76
C THR A 67 6.74 5.41 -11.61
N SER A 68 6.25 4.70 -12.64
CA SER A 68 7.10 3.94 -13.56
C SER A 68 6.64 4.17 -14.99
N PRO A 69 7.48 4.78 -15.84
CA PRO A 69 7.09 5.07 -17.22
C PRO A 69 7.04 3.83 -18.11
N SER A 70 7.60 2.68 -17.70
CA SER A 70 7.97 1.60 -18.62
C SER A 70 7.68 0.19 -18.11
N PHE A 71 6.55 -0.02 -17.42
CA PHE A 71 6.17 -1.36 -16.97
C PHE A 71 5.24 -2.14 -17.92
N HIS A 72 4.78 -1.49 -19.00
CA HIS A 72 3.95 -2.08 -20.02
C HIS A 72 4.36 -1.59 -21.40
N ASP A 73 4.05 -2.37 -22.44
CA ASP A 73 4.32 -2.02 -23.82
C ASP A 73 3.17 -1.22 -24.47
N SER A 74 3.31 -0.88 -25.76
CA SER A 74 2.29 -0.16 -26.52
C SER A 74 0.99 -0.94 -26.73
N SER A 75 1.03 -2.27 -26.62
CA SER A 75 -0.13 -3.16 -26.71
C SER A 75 -0.91 -3.25 -25.39
N GLY A 76 -0.33 -2.73 -24.29
CA GLY A 76 -0.87 -2.83 -22.95
C GLY A 76 -0.49 -4.13 -22.24
N THR A 77 0.50 -4.86 -22.74
CA THR A 77 1.04 -6.04 -22.07
C THR A 77 2.04 -5.62 -21.00
N VAL A 78 1.85 -6.11 -19.78
CA VAL A 78 2.73 -5.83 -18.65
C VAL A 78 4.02 -6.66 -18.76
N LEU A 79 5.16 -6.04 -18.48
CA LEU A 79 6.48 -6.66 -18.49
C LEU A 79 6.86 -7.12 -17.08
N PRO A 80 6.81 -8.43 -16.76
CA PRO A 80 7.06 -8.90 -15.38
C PRO A 80 8.44 -8.54 -14.83
N SER A 81 9.46 -8.47 -15.70
CA SER A 81 10.83 -8.09 -15.35
C SER A 81 10.98 -6.65 -14.85
N SER A 82 10.01 -5.79 -15.13
CA SER A 82 10.00 -4.39 -14.70
C SER A 82 9.25 -4.15 -13.40
N LEU A 83 8.57 -5.18 -12.87
CA LEU A 83 7.79 -5.11 -11.65
C LEU A 83 8.64 -5.48 -10.44
N PRO A 84 8.51 -4.77 -9.30
CA PRO A 84 9.20 -5.13 -8.08
C PRO A 84 8.60 -6.41 -7.47
N THR A 85 9.46 -7.32 -7.02
CA THR A 85 9.07 -8.64 -6.48
C THR A 85 8.95 -8.66 -4.95
N SER A 86 9.43 -7.63 -4.26
CA SER A 86 9.56 -7.61 -2.80
C SER A 86 8.38 -6.98 -2.06
N SER A 87 7.37 -6.44 -2.76
CA SER A 87 6.28 -5.69 -2.14
C SER A 87 4.92 -6.14 -2.69
N PRO A 88 3.90 -6.27 -1.83
CA PRO A 88 2.58 -6.71 -2.25
C PRO A 88 1.95 -5.67 -3.18
N LEU A 89 1.71 -6.09 -4.42
CA LEU A 89 1.17 -5.26 -5.48
C LEU A 89 -0.36 -5.35 -5.46
N LEU A 90 -1.03 -4.21 -5.32
CA LEU A 90 -2.49 -4.13 -5.35
C LEU A 90 -3.03 -3.81 -6.73
N GLY A 91 -2.22 -3.14 -7.55
CA GLY A 91 -2.61 -2.72 -8.89
C GLY A 91 -1.81 -1.52 -9.36
N TRP A 92 -2.44 -0.58 -10.05
CA TRP A 92 -1.75 0.53 -10.70
C TRP A 92 -2.62 1.78 -10.82
N PHE A 93 -2.02 2.90 -11.16
CA PHE A 93 -2.71 4.16 -11.38
C PHE A 93 -2.35 4.79 -12.73
N SER A 94 -3.30 5.57 -13.27
CA SER A 94 -3.08 6.43 -14.42
C SER A 94 -3.57 7.83 -14.10
N ALA A 95 -2.78 8.84 -14.43
CA ALA A 95 -3.09 10.24 -14.23
C ALA A 95 -3.04 10.97 -15.58
N ARG A 96 -4.19 11.47 -16.05
CA ARG A 96 -4.36 12.02 -17.40
C ARG A 96 -4.96 13.42 -17.32
N ARG A 97 -4.46 14.33 -18.16
CA ARG A 97 -4.97 15.71 -18.20
C ARG A 97 -6.05 15.86 -19.26
N ARG A 98 -7.05 16.69 -18.97
CA ARG A 98 -8.13 17.04 -19.92
C ARG A 98 -8.85 15.80 -20.46
N SER A 99 -9.13 14.84 -19.58
CA SER A 99 -9.72 13.55 -19.94
C SER A 99 -10.88 13.20 -19.00
N PRO A 100 -11.89 12.45 -19.46
CA PRO A 100 -12.97 12.00 -18.60
C PRO A 100 -12.49 10.97 -17.56
N LEU A 101 -13.16 10.92 -16.40
CA LEU A 101 -12.99 9.90 -15.35
C LEU A 101 -13.57 8.52 -15.74
N ARG A 102 -13.22 8.02 -16.93
CA ARG A 102 -13.56 6.66 -17.37
C ARG A 102 -12.32 5.92 -17.86
N PRO A 103 -12.17 4.61 -17.55
CA PRO A 103 -11.07 3.81 -18.06
C PRO A 103 -11.04 3.79 -19.60
N SER A 104 -9.85 3.84 -20.19
CA SER A 104 -9.64 3.65 -21.62
C SER A 104 -9.42 2.18 -22.00
N MET A 105 -9.47 1.87 -23.31
CA MET A 105 -9.13 0.53 -23.82
C MET A 105 -7.70 0.12 -23.45
N ARG A 106 -6.75 1.08 -23.43
CA ARG A 106 -5.38 0.79 -22.99
C ARG A 106 -5.35 0.42 -21.51
N GLU A 107 -6.04 1.17 -20.67
CA GLU A 107 -6.10 0.89 -19.23
C GLU A 107 -6.76 -0.45 -18.94
N PHE A 108 -7.74 -0.83 -19.75
CA PHE A 108 -8.33 -2.16 -19.72
C PHE A 108 -7.29 -3.26 -20.01
N SER A 109 -6.58 -3.18 -21.13
CA SER A 109 -5.57 -4.19 -21.50
C SER A 109 -4.47 -4.32 -20.44
N VAL A 110 -3.97 -3.19 -19.93
CA VAL A 110 -2.93 -3.17 -18.89
C VAL A 110 -3.44 -3.82 -17.61
N THR A 111 -4.65 -3.48 -17.16
CA THR A 111 -5.20 -4.05 -15.92
C THR A 111 -5.48 -5.54 -16.07
N SER A 112 -6.01 -5.96 -17.22
CA SER A 112 -6.24 -7.37 -17.53
C SER A 112 -4.92 -8.15 -17.52
N SER A 113 -3.90 -7.65 -18.21
CA SER A 113 -2.56 -8.27 -18.23
C SER A 113 -1.98 -8.33 -16.82
N LEU A 114 -2.07 -7.25 -16.03
CA LEU A 114 -1.55 -7.24 -14.66
C LEU A 114 -2.25 -8.27 -13.77
N SER A 115 -3.59 -8.32 -13.81
CA SER A 115 -4.40 -9.22 -12.98
C SER A 115 -4.16 -10.71 -13.28
N SER A 116 -3.73 -11.05 -14.50
CA SER A 116 -3.38 -12.43 -14.87
C SER A 116 -2.05 -12.92 -14.28
N LEU A 117 -1.20 -12.02 -13.76
CA LEU A 117 0.10 -12.38 -13.21
C LEU A 117 -0.04 -12.83 -11.75
N SER A 118 -0.39 -14.09 -11.56
CA SER A 118 -0.60 -14.71 -10.24
C SER A 118 0.59 -14.54 -9.28
N GLN A 119 1.82 -14.48 -9.81
CA GLN A 119 3.05 -14.25 -9.04
C GLN A 119 3.09 -12.93 -8.25
N PHE A 120 2.28 -11.94 -8.62
CA PHE A 120 2.18 -10.65 -7.93
C PHE A 120 0.92 -10.54 -7.06
N SER A 121 0.19 -11.64 -6.87
CA SER A 121 -1.00 -11.65 -6.02
C SER A 121 -0.58 -11.49 -4.56
N SER A 122 -1.31 -10.63 -3.85
CA SER A 122 -1.09 -10.40 -2.42
C SER A 122 -1.82 -11.45 -1.58
N GLN A 123 -1.18 -11.91 -0.51
CA GLN A 123 -1.83 -12.79 0.46
C GLN A 123 -2.84 -11.99 1.28
N ILE A 124 -4.08 -12.48 1.37
CA ILE A 124 -5.10 -11.87 2.23
C ILE A 124 -4.72 -12.12 3.69
N GLN A 125 -4.54 -11.06 4.44
CA GLN A 125 -4.10 -11.14 5.84
C GLN A 125 -5.27 -11.57 6.71
N ASN A 126 -5.34 -12.85 7.04
CA ASN A 126 -6.37 -13.38 7.93
C ASN A 126 -5.79 -13.60 9.33
N PRO A 127 -6.08 -12.75 10.33
CA PRO A 127 -5.46 -12.83 11.65
C PRO A 127 -5.83 -14.10 12.44
N ASN A 128 -6.87 -14.84 12.04
CA ASN A 128 -7.43 -15.97 12.80
C ASN A 128 -7.24 -17.35 12.14
N SER A 129 -6.49 -17.45 11.03
CA SER A 129 -6.36 -18.70 10.26
C SER A 129 -5.04 -19.41 10.55
N ILE A 130 -5.07 -20.39 11.45
CA ILE A 130 -3.97 -21.34 11.72
C ILE A 130 -3.87 -22.43 10.63
N SER A 131 -4.78 -22.44 9.63
CA SER A 131 -4.87 -23.48 8.59
C SER A 131 -4.79 -22.93 7.15
N SER A 132 -3.62 -23.09 6.54
CA SER A 132 -3.26 -23.48 5.17
C SER A 132 -4.11 -23.20 3.90
N GLU A 133 -5.11 -22.34 3.88
CA GLU A 133 -5.70 -21.85 2.61
C GLU A 133 -5.51 -20.32 2.47
N SER A 134 -4.36 -19.91 1.93
CA SER A 134 -4.12 -18.51 1.60
C SER A 134 -4.92 -18.12 0.36
N SER A 135 -6.04 -17.42 0.57
CA SER A 135 -6.72 -16.75 -0.53
C SER A 135 -5.80 -15.65 -1.09
N LEU A 136 -5.56 -15.71 -2.39
CA LEU A 136 -4.71 -14.78 -3.13
C LEU A 136 -5.56 -13.68 -3.73
N PHE A 137 -5.19 -12.43 -3.49
CA PHE A 137 -5.81 -11.27 -4.11
C PHE A 137 -4.99 -10.80 -5.31
N PRO A 138 -5.52 -10.88 -6.55
CA PRO A 138 -4.81 -10.46 -7.74
C PRO A 138 -4.65 -8.93 -7.79
N PRO A 139 -3.61 -8.39 -8.45
CA PRO A 139 -3.40 -6.96 -8.61
C PRO A 139 -4.42 -6.35 -9.59
N CYS A 140 -5.64 -6.11 -9.10
CA CYS A 140 -6.80 -5.73 -9.89
C CYS A 140 -7.32 -4.32 -9.59
N ILE A 141 -6.64 -3.54 -8.75
CA ILE A 141 -7.05 -2.18 -8.41
C ILE A 141 -6.53 -1.19 -9.44
N PHE A 142 -7.40 -0.34 -9.96
CA PHE A 142 -7.06 0.74 -10.87
C PHE A 142 -7.50 2.09 -10.31
N LEU A 143 -6.55 3.01 -10.10
CA LEU A 143 -6.83 4.37 -9.69
C LEU A 143 -6.64 5.33 -10.86
N LEU A 144 -7.70 6.04 -11.24
CA LEU A 144 -7.67 7.05 -12.30
C LEU A 144 -7.70 8.44 -11.69
N LEU A 145 -6.69 9.26 -12.00
CA LEU A 145 -6.66 10.69 -11.73
C LEU A 145 -6.90 11.45 -13.03
N ALA A 146 -7.77 12.44 -13.00
CA ALA A 146 -8.07 13.29 -14.14
C ALA A 146 -8.07 14.77 -13.73
N SER A 147 -7.61 15.62 -14.64
CA SER A 147 -7.95 17.04 -14.60
C SER A 147 -9.03 17.33 -15.64
N PRO A 148 -10.09 18.08 -15.30
CA PRO A 148 -11.15 18.38 -16.24
C PRO A 148 -10.60 19.23 -17.41
N SER A 149 -11.19 19.03 -18.59
CA SER A 149 -10.97 19.93 -19.72
C SER A 149 -11.81 21.19 -19.50
N SER A 150 -11.27 22.22 -18.84
CA SER A 150 -11.96 23.51 -18.80
C SER A 150 -12.02 24.09 -20.22
N SER A 151 -13.23 24.44 -20.67
CA SER A 151 -13.50 25.03 -21.98
C SER A 151 -13.36 26.55 -22.00
N ASP A 152 -13.04 27.20 -20.87
CA ASP A 152 -12.98 28.66 -20.79
C ASP A 152 -11.54 29.16 -20.69
N HIS A 153 -11.14 29.91 -21.71
CA HIS A 153 -9.82 30.53 -21.88
C HIS A 153 -9.55 31.74 -20.98
N HIS A 154 -10.36 31.99 -19.95
CA HIS A 154 -10.17 33.12 -19.05
C HIS A 154 -10.32 32.70 -17.58
N HIS A 155 -9.22 32.79 -16.85
CA HIS A 155 -9.07 32.61 -15.39
C HIS A 155 -9.03 31.17 -14.84
N SER A 156 -7.87 30.53 -14.95
CA SER A 156 -7.53 29.32 -14.14
C SER A 156 -7.14 29.71 -12.71
N HIS A 157 -8.07 30.27 -11.93
CA HIS A 157 -7.87 30.49 -10.49
C HIS A 157 -8.24 29.27 -9.64
N VAL A 158 -8.87 28.27 -10.24
CA VAL A 158 -9.32 27.04 -9.57
C VAL A 158 -8.72 25.82 -10.28
N HIS A 159 -7.99 25.01 -9.52
CA HIS A 159 -7.52 23.70 -9.97
C HIS A 159 -8.40 22.61 -9.36
N THR A 160 -9.07 21.85 -10.22
CA THR A 160 -9.88 20.70 -9.79
C THR A 160 -9.10 19.41 -10.06
N HIS A 161 -8.90 18.61 -9.02
CA HIS A 161 -8.29 17.29 -9.11
C HIS A 161 -9.36 16.23 -8.87
N GLU A 162 -9.71 15.50 -9.92
CA GLU A 162 -10.69 14.43 -9.82
C GLU A 162 -9.98 13.08 -9.78
N TYR A 163 -10.48 12.16 -8.95
CA TYR A 163 -9.96 10.81 -8.90
C TYR A 163 -11.09 9.80 -8.71
N ARG A 164 -10.92 8.60 -9.26
CA ARG A 164 -11.87 7.50 -9.14
C ARG A 164 -11.12 6.17 -9.09
N ALA A 165 -11.51 5.32 -8.16
CA ALA A 165 -10.96 3.98 -8.01
C ALA A 165 -11.89 2.93 -8.62
N PHE A 166 -11.30 1.91 -9.21
CA PHE A 166 -11.99 0.80 -9.84
C PHE A 166 -11.38 -0.52 -9.38
N GLN A 167 -12.21 -1.55 -9.23
CA GLN A 167 -11.79 -2.93 -9.20
C GLN A 167 -12.00 -3.51 -10.60
N PHE A 168 -10.98 -4.11 -11.17
CA PHE A 168 -11.11 -4.92 -12.37
C PHE A 168 -11.55 -6.33 -11.97
N ARG A 169 -12.56 -6.85 -12.66
CA ARG A 169 -13.07 -8.21 -12.48
C ARG A 169 -12.63 -9.06 -13.67
N PRO A 170 -11.61 -9.93 -13.54
CA PRO A 170 -11.15 -10.77 -14.63
C PRO A 170 -12.24 -11.68 -15.19
N ALA A 171 -13.17 -12.16 -14.35
CA ALA A 171 -14.24 -13.06 -14.77
C ALA A 171 -15.25 -12.39 -15.72
N SER A 172 -15.65 -11.15 -15.42
CA SER A 172 -16.61 -10.39 -16.23
C SER A 172 -15.95 -9.43 -17.21
N LEU A 173 -14.62 -9.33 -17.19
CA LEU A 173 -13.84 -8.41 -18.02
C LEU A 173 -14.39 -6.97 -17.92
N SER A 174 -14.60 -6.48 -16.70
CA SER A 174 -15.22 -5.18 -16.45
C SER A 174 -14.57 -4.41 -15.31
N PHE A 175 -14.67 -3.08 -15.37
CA PHE A 175 -14.31 -2.19 -14.27
C PHE A 175 -15.54 -1.87 -13.43
N GLU A 176 -15.48 -2.19 -12.15
CA GLU A 176 -16.49 -1.80 -11.17
C GLU A 176 -15.95 -0.63 -10.33
N PRO A 177 -16.65 0.53 -10.32
CA PRO A 177 -16.27 1.63 -9.43
C PRO A 177 -16.32 1.19 -7.97
N ARG A 178 -15.30 1.52 -7.19
CA ARG A 178 -15.24 1.25 -5.75
C ARG A 178 -15.04 2.54 -4.97
N SER A 179 -15.63 2.59 -3.78
CA SER A 179 -15.44 3.70 -2.85
C SER A 179 -13.98 3.79 -2.42
N LEU A 180 -13.45 5.02 -2.40
CA LEU A 180 -12.10 5.32 -1.94
C LEU A 180 -12.17 6.11 -0.63
N ASP A 181 -11.81 5.47 0.48
CA ASP A 181 -11.73 6.07 1.80
C ASP A 181 -10.38 6.78 1.96
N VAL A 182 -10.41 8.09 2.22
CA VAL A 182 -9.21 8.87 2.54
C VAL A 182 -9.05 8.94 4.05
N VAL A 183 -8.15 8.11 4.58
CA VAL A 183 -7.92 7.98 6.02
C VAL A 183 -7.40 9.29 6.59
N ASN A 184 -8.08 9.81 7.61
CA ASN A 184 -7.76 11.05 8.30
C ASN A 184 -8.02 10.94 9.83
N ILE A 185 -7.68 11.98 10.59
CA ILE A 185 -7.84 12.01 12.06
C ILE A 185 -9.27 12.32 12.53
N GLY A 186 -10.21 12.49 11.60
CA GLY A 186 -11.58 12.86 11.90
C GLY A 186 -12.38 11.75 12.58
N PRO A 187 -13.55 12.08 13.15
CA PRO A 187 -14.36 11.14 13.93
C PRO A 187 -14.74 9.85 13.17
N ALA A 188 -14.94 9.95 11.86
CA ALA A 188 -15.30 8.80 11.01
C ALA A 188 -14.22 7.70 10.96
N PHE A 189 -12.97 8.03 11.26
CA PHE A 189 -11.84 7.10 11.28
C PHE A 189 -11.39 6.76 12.70
N ARG A 190 -12.09 7.26 13.74
CA ARG A 190 -11.76 7.01 15.14
C ARG A 190 -11.71 5.52 15.48
N GLY A 191 -12.58 4.73 14.85
CA GLY A 191 -12.61 3.27 15.00
C GLY A 191 -11.30 2.58 14.58
N HIS A 192 -10.56 3.12 13.61
CA HIS A 192 -9.24 2.61 13.22
C HIS A 192 -8.18 2.82 14.30
N TYR A 193 -8.39 3.76 15.23
CA TYR A 193 -7.50 3.99 16.38
C TYR A 193 -7.97 3.23 17.63
N GLY A 194 -9.20 2.71 17.64
CA GLY A 194 -9.76 1.91 18.74
C GLY A 194 -9.29 0.46 18.71
N ALA A 195 -8.96 -0.06 17.53
CA ALA A 195 -8.31 -1.35 17.33
C ALA A 195 -6.98 -1.11 16.61
N PHE A 196 -5.87 -1.09 17.34
CA PHE A 196 -4.52 -0.91 16.79
C PHE A 196 -4.08 -2.16 16.02
N ALA A 197 -4.61 -2.34 14.80
CA ALA A 197 -4.00 -3.23 13.81
C ALA A 197 -2.99 -2.39 13.01
N PRO A 198 -1.68 -2.65 13.11
CA PRO A 198 -0.70 -1.87 12.38
C PRO A 198 -0.86 -2.11 10.87
N ASN A 199 -1.00 -1.02 10.09
CA ASN A 199 -1.04 -1.09 8.61
C ASN A 199 0.29 -1.57 8.00
N SER A 200 1.36 -1.52 8.79
CA SER A 200 2.63 -2.17 8.48
C SER A 200 2.65 -3.48 9.23
N ASN A 201 2.81 -4.60 8.53
CA ASN A 201 3.08 -5.86 9.19
C ASN A 201 4.34 -5.67 10.03
N LEU A 202 4.17 -5.70 11.35
CA LEU A 202 5.31 -5.97 12.20
C LEU A 202 5.75 -7.41 11.87
N PRO A 203 7.06 -7.70 11.85
CA PRO A 203 7.53 -9.08 11.95
C PRO A 203 6.72 -9.76 13.06
N PRO A 204 6.24 -11.00 12.85
CA PRO A 204 5.42 -11.70 13.84
C PRO A 204 6.16 -11.66 15.18
N LEU A 205 5.61 -10.88 16.11
CA LEU A 205 6.11 -10.81 17.46
C LEU A 205 5.60 -12.07 18.14
N ASP A 206 6.49 -12.87 18.70
CA ASP A 206 6.11 -13.91 19.66
C ASP A 206 5.70 -13.22 20.97
N CYS A 207 4.61 -12.46 20.90
CA CYS A 207 3.89 -11.95 22.06
C CYS A 207 2.89 -13.01 22.51
N GLY A 208 3.34 -14.26 22.65
CA GLY A 208 2.57 -15.25 23.37
C GLY A 208 2.32 -14.73 24.80
N PRO A 209 1.12 -14.90 25.37
CA PRO A 209 1.04 -14.95 26.82
C PRO A 209 2.08 -15.97 27.26
N HIS A 210 2.85 -15.67 28.31
CA HIS A 210 3.73 -16.64 28.95
C HIS A 210 2.86 -17.79 29.49
N ASP A 211 2.43 -18.70 28.62
CA ASP A 211 1.64 -19.86 28.98
C ASP A 211 2.59 -20.99 29.30
N SER A 212 2.81 -21.07 30.61
CA SER A 212 2.85 -22.28 31.42
C SER A 212 3.99 -23.29 31.15
N PRO A 213 4.73 -23.67 32.20
CA PRO A 213 5.93 -24.53 32.10
C PRO A 213 5.63 -26.02 31.81
N MET A 214 4.55 -26.34 31.09
CA MET A 214 4.20 -27.71 30.71
C MET A 214 3.79 -27.77 29.24
N ILE A 215 4.74 -27.99 28.33
CA ILE A 215 4.61 -28.89 27.17
C ILE A 215 6.03 -29.35 26.80
N SER A 216 6.15 -30.67 26.66
CA SER A 216 7.38 -31.43 26.52
C SER A 216 7.89 -31.50 25.07
N ASP A 217 9.21 -31.60 24.97
CA ASP A 217 10.01 -32.42 24.06
C ASP A 217 9.92 -32.18 22.53
N GLY A 218 11.03 -31.67 21.98
CA GLY A 218 11.20 -31.44 20.54
C GLY A 218 12.44 -30.61 20.22
N GLY A 219 13.63 -31.08 20.61
CA GLY A 219 14.87 -30.27 20.73
C GLY A 219 15.48 -29.66 19.45
N ASP A 220 15.01 -29.98 18.24
CA ASP A 220 15.63 -29.48 17.00
C ASP A 220 14.85 -28.34 16.30
N GLU A 221 13.51 -28.32 16.37
CA GLU A 221 12.73 -27.19 15.84
C GLU A 221 12.85 -25.93 16.68
N THR A 222 13.12 -26.09 17.99
CA THR A 222 13.22 -24.99 18.96
C THR A 222 14.43 -24.09 18.68
N MET A 223 15.55 -24.66 18.21
CA MET A 223 16.76 -23.86 17.94
C MET A 223 16.60 -23.00 16.68
N GLY A 224 15.93 -23.51 15.64
CA GLY A 224 15.61 -22.74 14.43
C GLY A 224 14.65 -21.59 14.73
N LYS A 225 13.57 -21.87 15.47
CA LYS A 225 12.61 -20.87 15.94
C LYS A 225 13.27 -19.83 16.84
N MET A 226 14.16 -20.23 17.76
CA MET A 226 14.86 -19.32 18.66
C MET A 226 15.89 -18.43 17.94
N LYS A 227 16.60 -18.96 16.94
CA LYS A 227 17.48 -18.16 16.08
C LYS A 227 16.70 -17.13 15.26
N GLN A 228 15.54 -17.53 14.73
CA GLN A 228 14.67 -16.64 13.99
C GLN A 228 14.09 -15.54 14.91
N ALA A 229 13.57 -15.90 16.07
CA ALA A 229 13.07 -14.94 17.06
C ALA A 229 14.15 -13.95 17.53
N THR A 230 15.39 -14.42 17.72
CA THR A 230 16.52 -13.54 18.08
C THR A 230 16.86 -12.57 16.95
N LYS A 231 16.79 -13.03 15.70
CA LYS A 231 17.00 -12.19 14.51
C LYS A 231 15.88 -11.16 14.39
N ASP A 232 14.63 -11.57 14.54
CA ASP A 232 13.45 -10.70 14.46
C ASP A 232 13.51 -9.64 15.58
N GLN A 233 13.83 -10.03 16.81
CA GLN A 233 14.03 -9.11 17.92
C GLN A 233 15.14 -8.10 17.66
N ARG A 234 16.23 -8.51 17.00
CA ARG A 234 17.33 -7.61 16.61
C ARG A 234 16.88 -6.61 15.55
N GLU A 235 16.14 -7.05 14.53
CA GLU A 235 15.60 -6.18 13.49
C GLU A 235 14.62 -5.16 14.09
N LEU A 236 13.76 -5.60 15.00
CA LEU A 236 12.82 -4.74 15.73
C LEU A 236 13.53 -3.70 16.58
N ASN A 237 14.55 -4.11 17.35
CA ASN A 237 15.36 -3.21 18.15
C ASN A 237 16.11 -2.18 17.28
N GLN A 238 16.55 -2.58 16.09
CA GLN A 238 17.14 -1.67 15.10
C GLN A 238 16.10 -0.66 14.59
N CYS A 239 14.87 -1.11 14.32
CA CYS A 239 13.78 -0.24 13.90
C CYS A 239 13.32 0.73 14.99
N ALA A 240 13.53 0.41 16.26
CA ALA A 240 12.99 1.19 17.36
C ALA A 240 13.91 2.31 17.87
N GLU A 241 15.04 2.59 17.20
CA GLU A 241 15.96 3.71 17.48
C GLU A 241 16.28 3.92 18.98
N GLY A 242 16.49 2.81 19.70
CA GLY A 242 16.82 2.82 21.13
C GLY A 242 15.63 2.69 22.09
N PHE A 243 14.40 2.53 21.59
CA PHE A 243 13.25 2.13 22.39
C PHE A 243 13.07 0.60 22.34
N GLU A 244 13.37 -0.11 23.42
CA GLU A 244 13.25 -1.57 23.42
C GLU A 244 11.77 -2.00 23.31
N VAL A 245 11.44 -2.85 22.33
CA VAL A 245 10.07 -3.36 22.13
C VAL A 245 9.55 -4.08 23.39
N GLY A 246 10.43 -4.73 24.16
CA GLY A 246 10.11 -5.33 25.46
C GLY A 246 9.76 -4.35 26.59
N ARG A 247 9.82 -3.03 26.35
CA ARG A 247 9.23 -2.01 27.26
C ARG A 247 7.74 -1.83 27.01
N LEU A 248 7.24 -2.13 25.80
CA LEU A 248 5.82 -2.05 25.48
C LEU A 248 4.99 -3.05 26.29
N SER A 249 5.53 -4.24 26.56
CA SER A 249 4.86 -5.22 27.43
C SER A 249 4.67 -4.71 28.85
N ARG A 250 5.62 -3.93 29.38
CA ARG A 250 5.53 -3.28 30.70
C ARG A 250 4.56 -2.09 30.73
N MET A 251 4.12 -1.60 29.58
CA MET A 251 3.10 -0.55 29.46
C MET A 251 1.66 -1.10 29.41
N MET A 252 1.49 -2.44 29.36
CA MET A 252 0.20 -3.11 29.34
C MET A 252 0.01 -3.98 30.60
N GLY A 253 -1.23 -4.17 31.06
CA GLY A 253 -1.54 -5.07 32.19
C GLY A 253 -1.35 -4.47 33.59
N SER A 254 -1.24 -5.34 34.60
CA SER A 254 -1.23 -4.96 36.03
C SER A 254 0.02 -4.20 36.50
N GLU A 255 1.09 -4.16 35.68
CA GLU A 255 2.36 -3.47 35.97
C GLU A 255 2.40 -2.02 35.46
N ALA A 256 1.34 -1.54 34.83
CA ALA A 256 1.25 -0.25 34.14
C ALA A 256 1.18 0.99 35.06
N LYS A 257 1.98 1.05 36.15
CA LYS A 257 1.96 2.19 37.10
C LYS A 257 2.56 3.49 36.54
N ASN A 258 3.35 3.43 35.45
CA ASN A 258 3.96 4.60 34.77
C ASN A 258 3.65 4.64 33.25
N TYR A 259 2.45 4.19 32.83
CA TYR A 259 2.13 4.06 31.40
C TYR A 259 2.21 5.38 30.62
N THR A 260 1.92 6.52 31.27
CA THR A 260 1.97 7.85 30.64
C THR A 260 3.38 8.26 30.29
N GLU A 261 4.34 8.10 31.22
CA GLU A 261 5.75 8.43 31.01
C GLU A 261 6.38 7.56 29.91
N GLY A 262 6.09 6.25 29.92
CA GLY A 262 6.56 5.34 28.88
C GLY A 262 5.97 5.65 27.49
N LEU A 263 4.71 6.09 27.45
CA LEU A 263 4.05 6.50 26.20
C LEU A 263 4.64 7.82 25.66
N GLU A 264 4.91 8.78 26.53
CA GLU A 264 5.57 10.03 26.17
C GLU A 264 7.01 9.79 25.65
N GLU A 265 7.78 8.90 26.30
CA GLU A 265 9.10 8.50 25.81
C GLU A 265 9.02 7.87 24.41
N LEU A 266 8.07 6.95 24.21
CA LEU A 266 7.83 6.31 22.91
C LEU A 266 7.52 7.35 21.82
N TYR A 267 6.59 8.28 22.09
CA TYR A 267 6.26 9.34 21.15
C TYR A 267 7.46 10.23 20.84
N GLN A 268 8.26 10.58 21.84
CA GLN A 268 9.47 11.38 21.64
C GLN A 268 10.47 10.67 20.72
N LYS A 269 10.65 9.35 20.88
CA LYS A 269 11.52 8.54 20.01
C LYS A 269 10.95 8.43 18.59
N MET A 270 9.65 8.28 18.43
CA MET A 270 9.00 8.28 17.12
C MET A 270 9.19 9.61 16.38
N LEU A 271 9.12 10.74 17.10
CA LEU A 271 9.37 12.06 16.52
C LEU A 271 10.81 12.20 16.01
N VAL A 272 11.80 11.78 16.79
CA VAL A 272 13.22 11.78 16.38
C VAL A 272 13.43 10.91 15.13
N LYS A 273 12.79 9.73 15.08
CA LYS A 273 12.85 8.86 13.91
C LYS A 273 12.25 9.51 12.67
N ILE A 274 11.12 10.20 12.79
CA ILE A 274 10.50 10.94 11.68
C ILE A 274 11.42 12.05 11.18
N GLU A 275 12.09 12.77 12.08
CA GLU A 275 13.08 13.80 11.74
C GLU A 275 14.27 13.21 10.96
N ASN A 276 14.84 12.11 11.46
CA ASN A 276 15.93 11.39 10.79
C ASN A 276 15.53 10.91 9.39
N LEU A 277 14.34 10.33 9.26
CA LEU A 277 13.79 9.88 7.97
C LEU A 277 13.55 11.06 7.03
N SER A 278 13.06 12.20 7.52
CA SER A 278 12.88 13.41 6.73
C SER A 278 14.21 13.87 6.12
N GLY A 279 15.28 13.91 6.92
CA GLY A 279 16.62 14.26 6.43
C GLY A 279 17.17 13.27 5.39
N LEU A 280 16.84 11.98 5.51
CA LEU A 280 17.21 10.97 4.51
C LEU A 280 16.40 11.13 3.21
N VAL A 281 15.10 11.41 3.32
CA VAL A 281 14.20 11.66 2.19
C VAL A 281 14.63 12.91 1.42
N GLU A 282 15.05 13.97 2.11
CA GLU A 282 15.59 15.18 1.47
C GLU A 282 16.84 14.88 0.64
N LYS A 283 17.85 14.22 1.26
CA LYS A 283 19.10 13.84 0.59
C LYS A 283 18.85 12.93 -0.62
N SER A 284 18.01 11.91 -0.44
CA SER A 284 17.67 10.98 -1.52
C SER A 284 16.89 11.65 -2.65
N SER A 285 15.96 12.55 -2.33
CA SER A 285 15.22 13.33 -3.34
C SER A 285 16.16 14.22 -4.16
N ALA A 286 17.15 14.86 -3.52
CA ALA A 286 18.15 15.66 -4.21
C ALA A 286 18.97 14.82 -5.20
N MET A 287 19.42 13.63 -4.80
CA MET A 287 20.14 12.70 -5.67
C MET A 287 19.28 12.25 -6.87
N VAL A 288 18.00 11.95 -6.65
CA VAL A 288 17.08 11.55 -7.74
C VAL A 288 16.88 12.69 -8.74
N ILE A 289 16.72 13.93 -8.26
CA ILE A 289 16.58 15.12 -9.11
C ILE A 289 17.85 15.35 -9.94
N GLU A 290 19.03 15.19 -9.34
CA GLU A 290 20.31 15.29 -10.06
C GLU A 290 20.40 14.24 -11.16
N GLN A 291 20.10 12.99 -10.84
CA GLN A 291 20.12 11.89 -11.81
C GLN A 291 19.09 12.07 -12.93
N GLU A 292 17.88 12.53 -12.61
CA GLU A 292 16.85 12.83 -13.61
C GLU A 292 17.31 13.92 -14.58
N ASN A 293 17.90 15.00 -14.04
CA ASN A 293 18.47 16.08 -14.84
C ASN A 293 19.64 15.61 -15.71
N HIS A 294 20.50 14.75 -15.19
CA HIS A 294 21.58 14.14 -15.96
C HIS A 294 21.02 13.32 -17.12
N ASN A 295 20.08 12.41 -16.85
CA ASN A 295 19.43 11.58 -17.86
C ASN A 295 18.70 12.42 -18.92
N ARG A 296 18.03 13.49 -18.50
CA ARG A 296 17.38 14.44 -19.41
C ARG A 296 18.39 15.10 -20.34
N LYS A 297 19.55 15.55 -19.84
CA LYS A 297 20.62 16.13 -20.67
C LYS A 297 21.17 15.12 -21.67
N LEU A 298 21.38 13.87 -21.26
CA LEU A 298 21.83 12.79 -22.16
C LEU A 298 20.83 12.53 -23.29
N LYS A 299 19.54 12.41 -22.97
CA LYS A 299 18.48 12.23 -23.99
C LYS A 299 18.48 13.37 -25.02
N HIS A 300 18.62 14.62 -24.58
CA HIS A 300 18.70 15.77 -25.49
C HIS A 300 19.96 15.78 -26.36
N LYS A 301 21.07 15.20 -25.90
CA LYS A 301 22.29 15.05 -26.72
C LYS A 301 22.07 14.00 -27.79
N ILE A 302 21.55 12.82 -27.43
CA ILE A 302 21.26 11.73 -28.37
C ILE A 302 20.29 12.19 -29.47
N LEU A 303 19.21 12.88 -29.10
CA LEU A 303 18.22 13.39 -30.06
C LEU A 303 18.82 14.43 -31.02
N ARG A 304 19.75 15.27 -30.55
CA ARG A 304 20.45 16.23 -31.42
C ARG A 304 21.43 15.57 -32.36
N SER A 305 22.15 14.54 -31.91
CA SER A 305 23.05 13.77 -32.75
C SER A 305 22.30 12.99 -33.83
N ALA A 306 21.16 12.38 -33.50
CA ALA A 306 20.34 11.64 -34.44
C ALA A 306 19.59 12.52 -35.46
N ALA A 307 19.45 13.82 -35.19
CA ALA A 307 18.84 14.79 -36.12
C ALA A 307 19.86 15.47 -37.04
N SER A 308 21.16 15.20 -36.85
CA SER A 308 22.26 15.75 -37.65
C SER A 308 22.82 14.74 -38.66
N GLU A 309 22.28 13.53 -38.70
CA GLU A 309 22.47 12.51 -39.76
C GLU A 309 21.29 12.54 -40.73
#